data_AF-A0AAE6W350-F1
#
_entry.id   AF-A0AAE6W350-F1
#
_cell.length_a   1.000
_cell.length_b   1.000
_cell.length_c   1.000
_cell.angle_alpha   90.00
_cell.angle_beta   90.00
_cell.angle_gamma   90.00
#
_symmetry.space_group_name_H-M   'P 1'
#
loop_
_entity.id
_entity.type
_entity.pdbx_description
1 polymer ?
#
loop_
_entity_poly.entity_id
_entity_poly.type
_entity_poly.pdbx_seq_one_letter_code
_entity_poly.pdbx_strand_id
1 'polypeptide(L)'
;MEEPLVDILELGRWMAENHISRSTLASAIGMNRSAIDNYFVRKKLSRHAQILIKRFMDGQEALAASNEVSSLITVPLKNRIINLAMKAAVRKNLTLEEFMAWAVEGAAKNVEEEK
;
A
#
# COMPACT_ATOMS: atom_id res chain seq x y z
N MET A 1 22.99 -11.88 -18.96
CA MET A 1 22.50 -10.57 -18.50
C MET A 1 21.05 -10.77 -18.13
N GLU A 2 20.66 -10.49 -16.89
CA GLU A 2 19.23 -10.55 -16.53
C GLU A 2 18.47 -9.46 -17.29
N GLU A 3 17.35 -9.83 -17.91
CA GLU A 3 16.49 -8.87 -18.57
C GLU A 3 15.91 -7.87 -17.54
N PRO A 4 15.81 -6.58 -17.92
CA PRO A 4 15.18 -5.58 -17.06
C PRO A 4 13.71 -5.94 -16.86
N LEU A 5 13.26 -5.92 -15.61
CA LEU A 5 11.86 -6.27 -15.26
C LEU A 5 10.86 -5.21 -15.71
N VAL A 6 11.33 -3.97 -15.88
CA VAL A 6 10.59 -2.80 -16.35
C VAL A 6 11.53 -1.99 -17.21
N ASP A 7 11.13 -1.70 -18.45
CA ASP A 7 11.84 -0.76 -19.32
C ASP A 7 11.39 0.69 -19.04
N ILE A 8 12.32 1.65 -19.16
CA ILE A 8 12.02 3.06 -18.86
C ILE A 8 11.02 3.68 -19.85
N LEU A 9 11.00 3.21 -21.11
CA LEU A 9 10.06 3.68 -22.12
C LEU A 9 8.68 3.06 -21.90
N GLU A 10 8.63 1.79 -21.52
CA GLU A 10 7.41 1.11 -21.12
C GLU A 10 6.76 1.80 -19.91
N LEU A 11 7.54 2.07 -18.86
CA LEU A 11 7.10 2.84 -17.71
C LEU A 11 6.57 4.21 -18.11
N GLY A 12 7.28 4.91 -19.00
CA GLY A 12 6.86 6.23 -19.49
C GLY A 12 5.51 6.21 -20.20
N ARG A 13 5.25 5.20 -21.03
CA ARG A 13 3.95 5.02 -21.71
C ARG A 13 2.85 4.68 -20.72
N TRP A 14 3.07 3.70 -19.86
CA TRP A 14 2.10 3.30 -18.84
C TRP A 14 1.72 4.47 -17.93
N MET A 15 2.68 5.28 -17.51
CA MET A 15 2.42 6.48 -16.71
C MET A 15 1.56 7.51 -17.45
N ALA A 16 1.79 7.69 -18.75
CA ALA A 16 0.98 8.61 -19.56
C ALA A 16 -0.46 8.10 -19.72
N GLU A 17 -0.63 6.80 -19.99
CA GLU A 17 -1.94 6.14 -20.14
C GLU A 17 -2.77 6.18 -18.85
N ASN A 18 -2.12 6.02 -17.70
CA ASN A 18 -2.78 6.02 -16.38
C ASN A 18 -2.81 7.41 -15.71
N HIS A 19 -2.40 8.48 -16.42
CA HIS A 19 -2.30 9.84 -15.88
C HIS A 19 -1.47 9.96 -14.58
N ILE A 20 -0.44 9.12 -14.43
CA ILE A 20 0.41 9.08 -13.24
C ILE A 20 1.58 10.04 -13.43
N SER A 21 1.65 11.06 -12.57
CA SER A 21 2.80 11.94 -12.52
C SER A 21 4.01 11.23 -11.90
N ARG A 22 5.22 11.66 -12.25
CA ARG A 22 6.44 11.11 -11.63
C ARG A 22 6.55 11.45 -10.13
N SER A 23 5.84 12.46 -9.63
CA SER A 23 5.68 12.71 -8.19
C SER A 23 4.77 11.67 -7.54
N THR A 24 3.66 11.34 -8.20
CA THR A 24 2.75 10.27 -7.75
C THR A 24 3.49 8.93 -7.69
N LEU A 25 4.27 8.60 -8.73
CA LEU A 25 5.12 7.41 -8.73
C LEU A 25 6.12 7.42 -7.57
N ALA A 26 6.84 8.53 -7.38
CA ALA A 26 7.81 8.69 -6.30
C ALA A 26 7.19 8.44 -4.92
N SER A 27 6.04 9.06 -4.66
CA SER A 27 5.27 8.86 -3.43
C SER A 27 4.78 7.44 -3.27
N ALA A 28 4.27 6.80 -4.34
CA ALA A 28 3.73 5.45 -4.27
C ALA A 28 4.79 4.38 -3.93
N ILE A 29 6.02 4.55 -4.44
CA ILE A 29 7.10 3.60 -4.22
C ILE A 29 8.09 4.02 -3.12
N GLY A 30 7.81 5.13 -2.41
CA GLY A 30 8.60 5.58 -1.25
C GLY A 30 9.97 6.10 -1.61
N MET A 31 10.10 6.70 -2.80
CA MET A 31 11.37 7.18 -3.32
C MET A 31 11.36 8.70 -3.50
N ASN A 32 12.54 9.31 -3.43
CA ASN A 32 12.69 10.74 -3.69
C ASN A 32 12.37 11.07 -5.16
N ARG A 33 11.64 12.16 -5.39
CA ARG A 33 11.29 12.67 -6.72
C ARG A 33 12.51 12.78 -7.66
N SER A 34 13.63 13.25 -7.11
CA SER A 34 14.90 13.41 -7.83
C SER A 34 15.50 12.08 -8.27
N ALA A 35 15.31 11.00 -7.52
CA ALA A 35 15.73 9.66 -7.93
C ALA A 35 14.93 9.18 -9.15
N ILE A 36 13.62 9.43 -9.16
CA ILE A 36 12.75 9.13 -10.31
C ILE A 36 13.17 9.93 -11.54
N ASP A 37 13.39 11.24 -11.41
CA ASP A 37 13.83 12.06 -12.56
C ASP A 37 15.18 11.59 -13.12
N ASN A 38 16.11 11.20 -12.26
CA ASN A 38 17.39 10.63 -12.68
C ASN A 38 17.23 9.34 -13.49
N TYR A 39 16.21 8.52 -13.21
CA TYR A 39 15.95 7.30 -13.98
C TYR A 39 15.50 7.59 -15.40
N PHE A 40 14.66 8.60 -15.61
CA PHE A 40 14.23 9.03 -16.94
C PHE A 40 15.34 9.71 -17.73
N VAL A 41 16.25 10.44 -17.07
CA VAL A 41 17.40 11.08 -17.73
C VAL A 41 18.46 10.04 -18.10
N ARG A 42 18.83 9.15 -17.16
CA ARG A 42 19.91 8.17 -17.35
C ARG A 42 19.46 6.88 -18.02
N LYS A 43 18.15 6.70 -18.25
CA LYS A 43 17.53 5.48 -18.79
C LYS A 43 17.98 4.21 -18.06
N LYS A 44 18.21 4.31 -16.76
CA LYS A 44 18.75 3.24 -15.93
C LYS A 44 18.00 3.17 -14.61
N LEU A 45 17.34 2.04 -14.40
CA LEU A 45 16.66 1.70 -13.15
C LEU A 45 17.51 0.72 -12.37
N SER A 46 17.68 0.94 -11.06
CA SER A 46 18.26 -0.09 -10.18
C SER A 46 17.33 -1.29 -10.09
N ARG A 47 17.84 -2.50 -9.83
CA ARG A 47 17.01 -3.71 -9.72
C ARG A 47 15.91 -3.56 -8.66
N HIS A 48 16.25 -2.92 -7.54
CA HIS A 48 15.30 -2.60 -6.48
C HIS A 48 14.17 -1.68 -6.96
N ALA A 49 14.50 -0.59 -7.67
CA ALA A 49 13.50 0.31 -8.25
C ALA A 49 12.62 -0.38 -9.28
N GLN A 50 13.19 -1.25 -10.13
CA GLN A 50 12.41 -2.02 -11.11
C GLN A 50 11.36 -2.92 -10.43
N ILE A 51 11.71 -3.57 -9.31
CA ILE A 51 10.77 -4.41 -8.55
C ILE A 51 9.63 -3.57 -7.97
N LEU A 52 9.96 -2.43 -7.35
CA LEU A 52 8.95 -1.55 -6.74
C LEU A 52 7.99 -0.96 -7.78
N ILE A 53 8.54 -0.49 -8.91
CA ILE A 53 7.76 0.06 -10.02
C ILE A 53 6.89 -1.03 -10.63
N LYS A 54 7.40 -2.24 -10.84
CA LYS A 54 6.62 -3.36 -11.38
C LYS A 54 5.43 -3.69 -10.50
N ARG A 55 5.64 -3.80 -9.18
CA ARG A 55 4.55 -4.03 -8.22
C ARG A 55 3.47 -2.94 -8.30
N PHE A 56 3.90 -1.68 -8.39
CA PHE A 56 2.98 -0.55 -8.54
C PHE A 56 2.22 -0.58 -9.88
N MET A 57 2.90 -0.94 -10.97
CA MET A 57 2.27 -1.12 -12.30
C MET A 57 1.25 -2.27 -12.32
N ASP A 58 1.56 -3.35 -11.61
CA ASP A 58 0.70 -4.54 -11.47
C ASP A 58 -0.48 -4.29 -10.49
N GLY A 59 -0.63 -3.07 -9.97
CA GLY A 59 -1.70 -2.69 -9.05
C GLY A 59 -1.56 -3.31 -7.65
N GLN A 60 -0.40 -3.87 -7.31
CA GLN A 60 -0.11 -4.27 -5.95
C GLN A 60 0.10 -3.02 -5.10
N GLU A 61 -0.48 -3.01 -3.89
CA GLU A 61 -0.51 -1.85 -3.00
C GLU A 61 0.84 -1.11 -2.98
N ALA A 62 0.75 0.18 -3.29
CA ALA A 62 1.85 1.12 -3.21
C ALA A 62 2.48 1.06 -1.82
N LEU A 63 3.73 0.58 -1.74
CA LEU A 63 4.47 0.38 -0.49
C LEU A 63 4.62 1.65 0.37
N ALA A 64 4.32 2.83 -0.18
CA ALA A 64 4.48 4.10 0.52
C ALA A 64 3.28 5.07 0.41
N ALA A 65 2.12 4.62 -0.08
CA ALA A 65 0.95 5.51 -0.16
C ALA A 65 -0.35 4.82 0.24
N SER A 66 -0.41 4.34 1.48
CA SER A 66 -1.58 4.73 2.29
C SER A 66 -1.33 6.20 2.69
N ASN A 67 -1.81 7.13 1.86
CA ASN A 67 -2.07 8.50 2.31
C ASN A 67 -3.33 8.54 3.21
N GLU A 68 -3.73 7.41 3.81
CA GLU A 68 -4.76 7.45 4.82
C GLU A 68 -4.16 8.08 6.06
N VAL A 69 -4.78 9.17 6.50
CA VAL A 69 -4.46 9.79 7.78
C VAL A 69 -4.81 8.77 8.86
N SER A 70 -3.80 8.06 9.37
CA SER A 70 -3.99 7.17 10.51
C SER A 70 -4.26 8.00 11.76
N SER A 71 -5.46 7.84 12.31
CA SER A 71 -5.87 8.50 13.55
C SER A 71 -5.89 7.47 14.68
N LEU A 72 -5.36 7.84 15.85
CA LEU A 72 -5.36 6.98 17.03
C LEU A 72 -6.63 7.21 17.85
N ILE A 73 -7.35 6.13 18.15
CA ILE A 73 -8.47 6.14 19.09
C ILE A 73 -8.10 5.23 20.26
N THR A 74 -8.17 5.75 21.50
CA THR A 74 -7.97 4.96 22.71
C THR A 74 -9.32 4.69 23.38
N VAL A 75 -9.70 3.42 23.49
CA VAL A 75 -10.94 2.98 24.13
C VAL A 75 -10.63 2.06 25.30
N PRO A 76 -11.12 2.33 26.51
CA PRO A 76 -10.97 1.41 27.62
C PRO A 76 -11.85 0.17 27.39
N LEU A 77 -11.23 -1.01 27.30
CA LEU A 77 -11.92 -2.28 27.12
C LEU A 77 -11.78 -3.16 28.37
N LYS A 78 -12.85 -3.90 28.69
CA LYS A 78 -12.79 -4.92 29.74
C LYS A 78 -11.90 -6.09 29.29
N ASN A 79 -11.10 -6.65 30.20
CA ASN A 79 -10.21 -7.79 29.92
C ASN A 79 -10.92 -8.99 29.27
N ARG A 80 -12.19 -9.23 29.61
CA ARG A 80 -13.00 -10.28 28.98
C ARG A 80 -13.11 -10.10 27.46
N ILE A 81 -13.27 -8.86 27.00
CA ILE A 81 -13.41 -8.53 25.58
C ILE A 81 -12.07 -8.68 24.86
N ILE A 82 -10.99 -8.17 25.47
CA ILE A 82 -9.63 -8.31 24.93
C ILE A 82 -9.27 -9.79 24.72
N ASN A 83 -9.58 -10.64 25.70
CA ASN A 83 -9.32 -12.08 25.60
C ASN A 83 -10.13 -12.76 24.49
N LEU A 84 -11.36 -12.32 24.24
CA LEU A 84 -12.17 -12.85 23.14
C LEU A 84 -11.61 -12.39 21.79
N ALA A 85 -11.26 -11.11 21.65
CA ALA A 85 -10.66 -10.56 20.44
C ALA A 85 -9.34 -11.25 20.11
N MET A 86 -8.47 -11.48 21.11
CA MET A 86 -7.19 -12.17 20.91
C MET A 86 -7.37 -13.62 20.44
N LYS A 87 -8.32 -14.36 21.02
CA LYS A 87 -8.65 -15.71 20.55
C LYS A 87 -9.17 -15.72 19.11
N ALA A 88 -9.99 -14.72 18.75
CA ALA A 88 -10.52 -14.59 17.39
C ALA A 88 -9.42 -14.19 16.38
N ALA A 89 -8.52 -13.30 16.78
CA ALA A 89 -7.36 -12.89 15.97
C ALA A 89 -6.45 -14.09 15.65
N VAL A 90 -6.10 -14.88 16.67
CA VAL A 90 -5.30 -16.11 16.49
C VAL A 90 -5.97 -17.11 15.55
N ARG A 91 -7.29 -17.32 15.67
CA ARG A 91 -8.03 -18.22 14.77
C ARG A 91 -8.01 -17.75 13.31
N LYS A 92 -7.94 -16.44 13.08
CA LYS A 92 -7.87 -15.84 11.74
C LYS A 92 -6.43 -15.62 11.27
N ASN A 93 -5.42 -16.00 12.06
CA ASN A 93 -4.00 -15.74 11.80
C ASN A 93 -3.70 -14.24 11.56
N LEU A 94 -4.34 -13.38 12.35
CA LEU A 94 -4.17 -11.93 12.32
C LEU A 94 -3.57 -11.42 13.64
N THR A 95 -2.90 -10.28 13.59
CA THR A 95 -2.56 -9.52 14.80
C THR A 95 -3.84 -8.95 15.46
N LEU A 96 -3.73 -8.56 16.73
CA LEU A 96 -4.87 -7.95 17.43
C LEU A 96 -5.31 -6.63 16.77
N GLU A 97 -4.37 -5.83 16.27
CA GLU A 97 -4.64 -4.56 15.60
C GLU A 97 -5.40 -4.78 14.28
N GLU A 98 -4.91 -5.68 13.42
CA GLU A 98 -5.59 -6.04 12.16
C GLU A 98 -6.98 -6.63 12.41
N PHE A 99 -7.12 -7.47 13.44
CA PHE A 99 -8.41 -8.02 13.80
C PHE A 99 -9.40 -6.92 14.24
N MET A 100 -8.94 -5.94 15.01
CA MET A 100 -9.77 -4.82 15.45
C MET A 100 -10.19 -3.93 14.27
N ALA A 101 -9.27 -3.61 13.36
CA ALA A 101 -9.59 -2.87 12.14
C ALA A 101 -10.64 -3.61 11.29
N TRP A 102 -10.44 -4.90 11.05
CA TRP A 102 -11.37 -5.75 10.31
C TRP A 102 -12.76 -5.81 10.96
N ALA A 103 -12.82 -5.92 12.29
CA ALA A 103 -14.08 -5.99 13.03
C ALA A 103 -14.85 -4.66 12.98
N VAL A 104 -14.15 -3.53 13.11
CA VAL A 104 -14.75 -2.18 13.03
C VAL A 104 -15.28 -1.93 11.62
N GLU A 105 -14.51 -2.26 10.59
CA GLU A 105 -14.92 -2.10 9.19
C GLU A 105 -16.16 -2.96 8.88
N GLY A 106 -16.16 -4.23 9.30
CA GLY A 106 -17.31 -5.11 9.10
C GLY A 106 -18.56 -4.64 9.83
N ALA A 107 -18.42 -4.15 11.06
CA ALA A 107 -19.54 -3.59 11.81
C ALA A 107 -20.10 -2.32 11.16
N ALA A 108 -19.25 -1.44 10.63
CA ALA A 108 -19.67 -0.23 9.94
C ALA A 108 -20.45 -0.54 8.66
N LYS A 109 -19.96 -1.48 7.84
CA LYS A 109 -20.62 -1.89 6.59
C LYS A 109 -22.02 -2.46 6.82
N ASN A 110 -22.17 -3.32 7.83
CA ASN A 110 -23.48 -3.89 8.16
C ASN A 110 -24.50 -2.84 8.59
N VAL A 111 -24.06 -1.74 9.22
CA VAL A 111 -24.96 -0.63 9.63
C VAL A 111 -25.34 0.26 8.44
N GLU A 112 -24.50 0.39 7.43
CA GLU A 112 -24.84 1.11 6.20
C GLU A 112 -25.79 0.32 5.29
N GLU A 113 -25.69 -1.00 5.25
CA GLU A 113 -26.59 -1.88 4.48
C GLU A 113 -28.01 -1.99 5.07
N GLU A 114 -28.20 -1.66 6.34
CA GLU A 114 -29.52 -1.63 7.01
C GLU A 114 -30.29 -0.30 6.84
N LYS A 115 -29.77 0.67 6.08
CA LYS A 115 -30.44 1.95 5.75
C LYS A 115 -31.03 1.96 4.35
#